data_AF-A0A970VFK9-F1
#
_entry.id   AF-A0A970VFK9-F1
#
_cell.length_a   1.000
_cell.length_b   1.000
_cell.length_c   1.000
_cell.angle_alpha   90.00
_cell.angle_beta   90.00
_cell.angle_gamma   90.00
#
_symmetry.space_group_name_H-M   'P 1'
#
loop_
_entity.id
_entity.type
_entity.pdbx_description
1 polymer ?
#
loop_
_entity_poly.entity_id
_entity_poly.type
_entity_poly.pdbx_seq_one_letter_code
_entity_poly.pdbx_strand_id
1 'polypeptide(L)'
;MKKVLYVYGGPEFHPTKAAGELLAGILKRDGRFELDMTSDLDVFINLPDGKYDAVIVYTTGLNDQLKGEREKGLLNFVKNGGGFVGIHSAANSFRGSYAYIDMLGSEFLTHSPFHDFTVSIVNKEHYITTRVPDFKVK
;
A
#
# COMPACT_ATOMS: atom_id res chain seq x y z
N MET A 1 3.60 13.46 -15.50
CA MET A 1 4.17 12.48 -14.54
C MET A 1 3.14 12.25 -13.46
N LYS A 2 2.86 10.99 -13.10
CA LYS A 2 1.89 10.64 -12.07
C LYS A 2 2.53 10.74 -10.70
N LYS A 3 1.85 11.36 -9.72
CA LYS A 3 2.36 11.55 -8.36
C LYS A 3 1.83 10.45 -7.45
N VAL A 4 2.73 9.78 -6.75
CA VAL A 4 2.40 8.68 -5.85
C VAL A 4 2.90 9.02 -4.46
N LEU A 5 2.03 8.86 -3.46
CA LEU A 5 2.42 8.97 -2.06
C LEU A 5 2.71 7.58 -1.51
N TYR A 6 3.83 7.39 -0.84
CA TYR A 6 4.18 6.15 -0.14
C TYR A 6 4.21 6.40 1.38
N VAL A 7 3.26 5.80 2.09
CA VAL A 7 3.13 5.91 3.54
C VAL A 7 3.74 4.68 4.20
N TYR A 8 4.76 4.92 5.02
CA TYR A 8 5.52 3.87 5.70
C TYR A 8 5.54 4.07 7.21
N GLY A 9 5.89 3.02 7.94
CA GLY A 9 5.99 3.10 9.40
C GLY A 9 5.86 1.76 10.08
N GLY A 10 6.02 1.79 11.39
CA GLY A 10 6.07 0.58 12.21
C GLY A 10 7.48 0.16 12.61
N PRO A 11 7.58 -0.95 13.35
CA PRO A 11 8.85 -1.52 13.81
C PRO A 11 9.74 -2.03 12.67
N GLU A 12 11.05 -2.02 12.91
CA GLU A 12 12.09 -2.30 11.90
C GLU A 12 12.08 -3.72 11.33
N PHE A 13 11.43 -4.68 11.98
CA PHE A 13 11.33 -6.05 11.45
C PHE A 13 10.58 -6.14 10.13
N HIS A 14 9.78 -5.12 9.79
CA HIS A 14 9.37 -4.86 8.41
C HIS A 14 10.14 -3.65 7.86
N PRO A 15 10.92 -3.82 6.78
CA PRO A 15 11.74 -2.74 6.21
C PRO A 15 10.90 -1.78 5.36
N THR A 16 9.84 -1.20 5.94
CA THR A 16 8.83 -0.42 5.22
C THR A 16 9.43 0.78 4.50
N LYS A 17 10.36 1.51 5.15
CA LYS A 17 11.07 2.64 4.55
C LYS A 17 12.00 2.19 3.42
N ALA A 18 12.87 1.22 3.66
CA ALA A 18 13.85 0.75 2.67
C ALA A 18 13.16 0.15 1.43
N ALA A 19 12.02 -0.53 1.59
CA ALA A 19 11.20 -0.99 0.48
C ALA A 19 10.67 0.18 -0.38
N GLY A 20 10.28 1.28 0.26
CA GLY A 20 9.86 2.50 -0.43
C GLY A 20 11.01 3.17 -1.20
N GLU A 21 12.21 3.20 -0.62
CA GLU A 21 13.41 3.73 -1.28
C GLU A 21 13.79 2.90 -2.52
N LEU A 22 13.70 1.57 -2.41
CA LEU A 22 13.87 0.66 -3.55
C LEU A 22 12.81 0.92 -4.63
N LEU A 23 11.55 1.06 -4.23
CA LEU A 23 10.44 1.35 -5.15
C LEU A 23 10.63 2.71 -5.84
N ALA A 24 11.09 3.74 -5.13
CA ALA A 24 11.41 5.05 -5.71
C ALA A 24 12.43 4.91 -6.85
N GLY A 25 13.46 4.08 -6.66
CA GLY A 25 14.45 3.78 -7.70
C GLY A 25 13.88 3.01 -8.90
N ILE A 26 12.89 2.14 -8.70
CA ILE A 26 12.17 1.46 -9.79
C ILE A 26 11.32 2.45 -10.57
N LEU A 27 10.50 3.25 -9.88
CA LEU A 27 9.57 4.21 -10.48
C LEU A 27 10.31 5.33 -11.22
N LYS A 28 11.44 5.80 -10.68
CA LYS A 28 12.29 6.78 -11.35
C LYS A 28 12.84 6.27 -12.68
N ARG A 29 13.21 4.98 -12.76
CA ARG A 29 13.70 4.34 -14.00
C ARG A 29 12.58 4.16 -15.03
N ASP A 30 11.36 3.89 -14.58
CA ASP A 30 10.18 3.85 -15.45
C ASP A 30 9.84 5.25 -16.03
N GLY A 31 10.07 6.31 -15.26
CA GLY A 31 9.97 7.70 -15.73
C GLY A 31 8.54 8.25 -15.85
N ARG A 32 7.50 7.44 -15.62
CA ARG A 32 6.11 7.90 -15.62
C ARG A 32 5.63 8.37 -14.24
N PHE A 33 6.34 8.04 -13.18
CA PHE A 33 5.93 8.23 -11.79
C PHE A 33 6.96 9.01 -10.97
N GLU A 34 6.45 9.80 -10.03
CA GLU A 34 7.20 10.46 -8.96
C GLU A 34 6.68 9.94 -7.61
N LEU A 35 7.58 9.59 -6.70
CA LEU A 35 7.24 9.02 -5.39
C LEU A 35 7.63 9.97 -4.27
N ASP A 36 6.63 10.50 -3.56
CA ASP A 36 6.83 11.18 -2.27
C ASP A 36 6.71 10.12 -1.16
N MET A 37 7.56 10.19 -0.13
CA MET A 37 7.56 9.24 0.98
C MET A 37 7.35 9.95 2.31
N THR A 38 6.50 9.41 3.18
CA THR A 38 6.30 9.94 4.53
C THR A 38 5.94 8.85 5.53
N SER A 39 6.28 9.07 6.80
CA SER A 39 5.76 8.30 7.94
C SER A 39 4.71 9.06 8.75
N ASP A 40 4.43 10.30 8.37
CA ASP A 40 3.39 11.12 8.99
C ASP A 40 2.02 10.77 8.41
N LEU A 41 1.11 10.28 9.27
CA LEU A 41 -0.23 9.88 8.90
C LEU A 41 -1.18 11.07 8.70
N ASP A 42 -0.83 12.28 9.15
CA ASP A 42 -1.62 13.48 8.88
C ASP A 42 -1.66 13.82 7.39
N VAL A 43 -0.77 13.24 6.58
CA VAL A 43 -0.84 13.31 5.11
C VAL A 43 -2.19 12.84 4.55
N PHE A 44 -2.87 11.91 5.24
CA PHE A 44 -4.16 11.39 4.79
C PHE A 44 -5.26 12.45 4.83
N ILE A 45 -5.17 13.43 5.73
CA ILE A 45 -6.14 14.52 5.83
C ILE A 45 -6.20 15.32 4.52
N ASN A 46 -5.05 15.54 3.90
CA ASN A 46 -4.87 16.38 2.72
C ASN A 46 -4.81 15.57 1.40
N LEU A 47 -4.94 14.24 1.45
CA LEU A 47 -4.98 13.40 0.25
C LEU A 47 -6.05 13.86 -0.77
N PRO A 48 -7.28 14.25 -0.35
CA PRO A 48 -8.32 14.71 -1.27
C PRO A 48 -8.01 16.00 -2.04
N ASP A 49 -6.96 16.75 -1.69
CA ASP A 49 -6.60 18.03 -2.32
C ASP A 49 -6.09 17.88 -3.77
N GLY A 50 -6.02 16.65 -4.28
CA GLY A 50 -5.67 16.36 -5.68
C GLY A 50 -4.17 16.37 -5.97
N LYS A 51 -3.30 16.40 -4.94
CA LYS A 51 -1.84 16.37 -5.13
C LYS A 51 -1.35 15.03 -5.70
N TYR A 52 -1.98 13.91 -5.34
CA TYR A 52 -1.51 12.56 -5.68
C TYR A 52 -2.54 11.83 -6.54
N ASP A 53 -2.06 11.03 -7.49
CA ASP A 53 -2.88 10.12 -8.28
C ASP A 53 -3.12 8.78 -7.55
N ALA A 54 -2.18 8.38 -6.69
CA ALA A 54 -2.28 7.15 -5.90
C ALA A 54 -1.57 7.26 -4.55
N VAL A 55 -2.02 6.46 -3.59
CA VAL A 55 -1.35 6.23 -2.31
C VAL A 55 -0.99 4.76 -2.18
N ILE A 56 0.24 4.52 -1.74
CA ILE A 56 0.78 3.22 -1.37
C ILE A 56 0.88 3.19 0.15
N VAL A 57 0.32 2.15 0.77
CA VAL A 57 0.46 1.93 2.21
C VAL A 57 1.29 0.67 2.43
N TYR A 58 2.45 0.85 3.08
CA TYR A 58 3.21 -0.25 3.66
C TYR A 58 3.60 0.12 5.09
N THR A 59 2.71 -0.17 6.02
CA THR A 59 2.91 0.06 7.45
C THR A 59 2.73 -1.24 8.21
N THR A 60 3.24 -1.33 9.44
CA THR A 60 3.00 -2.50 10.29
C THR A 60 2.89 -2.08 11.75
N GLY A 61 2.09 -2.76 12.57
CA GLY A 61 2.13 -2.61 14.03
C GLY A 61 2.00 -1.17 14.55
N LEU A 62 1.26 -0.32 13.86
CA LEU A 62 1.02 1.05 14.28
C LEU A 62 0.06 1.07 15.47
N ASN A 63 0.32 1.96 16.44
CA ASN A 63 -0.64 2.23 17.52
C ASN A 63 -1.85 3.05 17.03
N ASP A 64 -1.68 3.78 15.92
CA ASP A 64 -2.75 4.54 15.28
C ASP A 64 -3.78 3.61 14.64
N GLN A 65 -5.06 3.86 14.92
CA GLN A 65 -6.19 3.04 14.46
C GLN A 65 -6.93 3.66 13.27
N LEU A 66 -6.34 4.69 12.65
CA LEU A 66 -6.89 5.50 11.57
C LEU A 66 -8.31 6.00 11.89
N LYS A 67 -8.40 7.11 12.62
CA LYS A 67 -9.70 7.67 13.05
C LYS A 67 -9.86 9.12 12.63
N GLY A 68 -11.11 9.57 12.64
CA GLY A 68 -11.46 10.98 12.43
C GLY A 68 -11.09 11.45 11.02
N GLU A 69 -10.40 12.58 10.93
CA GLU A 69 -10.11 13.22 9.64
C GLU A 69 -9.10 12.44 8.80
N ARG A 70 -8.17 11.69 9.40
CA ARG A 70 -7.25 10.81 8.66
C ARG A 70 -8.00 9.69 7.93
N GLU A 71 -8.97 9.06 8.61
CA GLU A 71 -9.82 8.01 8.03
C GLU A 71 -10.65 8.57 6.88
N LYS A 72 -11.38 9.67 7.14
CA LYS A 72 -12.20 10.33 6.12
C LYS A 72 -11.39 10.75 4.90
N GLY A 73 -10.20 11.33 5.11
CA GLY A 73 -9.34 11.80 4.03
C GLY A 73 -8.89 10.66 3.11
N LEU A 74 -8.40 9.54 3.67
CA LEU A 74 -8.01 8.38 2.87
C LEU A 74 -9.21 7.77 2.13
N LEU A 75 -10.33 7.55 2.82
CA LEU A 75 -11.51 6.92 2.21
C LEU A 75 -12.14 7.80 1.12
N ASN A 76 -12.22 9.11 1.34
CA ASN A 76 -12.71 10.05 0.34
C ASN A 76 -11.80 10.11 -0.88
N PHE A 77 -10.48 10.07 -0.68
CA PHE A 77 -9.52 9.99 -1.78
C PHE A 77 -9.80 8.78 -2.69
N VAL A 78 -9.95 7.58 -2.10
CA VAL A 78 -10.24 6.35 -2.86
C VAL A 78 -11.63 6.40 -3.49
N LYS A 79 -12.65 6.83 -2.73
CA LYS A 79 -14.03 6.97 -3.23
C LYS A 79 -14.14 7.93 -4.42
N ASN A 80 -13.30 8.96 -4.45
CA ASN A 80 -13.26 9.94 -5.54
C ASN A 80 -12.34 9.53 -6.71
N GLY A 81 -11.87 8.28 -6.75
CA GLY A 81 -11.10 7.71 -7.87
C GLY A 81 -9.59 7.77 -7.70
N GLY A 82 -9.09 8.16 -6.53
CA GLY A 82 -7.67 8.04 -6.18
C GLY A 82 -7.25 6.57 -6.07
N GLY A 83 -6.08 6.23 -6.61
CA GLY A 83 -5.57 4.85 -6.58
C GLY A 83 -5.09 4.44 -5.19
N PHE A 84 -5.45 3.24 -4.74
CA PHE A 84 -4.91 2.64 -3.51
C PHE A 84 -4.10 1.39 -3.82
N VAL A 85 -2.91 1.28 -3.22
CA VAL A 85 -2.07 0.07 -3.28
C VAL A 85 -1.63 -0.30 -1.87
N GLY A 86 -2.12 -1.43 -1.35
CA GLY A 86 -1.65 -2.01 -0.11
C GLY A 86 -0.48 -2.97 -0.38
N ILE A 87 0.60 -2.85 0.40
CA ILE A 87 1.72 -3.79 0.35
C ILE A 87 1.83 -4.52 1.69
N HIS A 88 1.92 -5.85 1.62
CA HIS A 88 2.22 -6.72 2.76
C HIS A 88 1.29 -6.47 3.97
N SER A 89 1.81 -5.89 5.04
CA SER A 89 1.10 -5.63 6.30
C SER A 89 0.02 -4.55 6.21
N ALA A 90 -0.26 -3.96 5.05
CA ALA A 90 -1.35 -2.99 4.88
C ALA A 90 -2.71 -3.53 5.41
N ALA A 91 -3.04 -4.80 5.13
CA ALA A 91 -4.25 -5.45 5.64
C ALA A 91 -4.19 -5.83 7.14
N ASN A 92 -3.04 -5.66 7.79
CA ASN A 92 -2.84 -5.77 9.24
C ASN A 92 -2.77 -4.39 9.92
N SER A 93 -2.73 -3.30 9.15
CA SER A 93 -2.70 -1.94 9.68
C SER A 93 -4.11 -1.42 9.97
N PHE A 94 -4.18 -0.45 10.89
CA PHE A 94 -5.41 0.30 11.17
C PHE A 94 -6.62 -0.57 11.54
N ARG A 95 -6.40 -1.66 12.28
CA ARG A 95 -7.42 -2.69 12.58
C ARG A 95 -8.65 -2.14 13.33
N GLY A 96 -8.53 -0.99 13.99
CA GLY A 96 -9.63 -0.29 14.64
C GLY A 96 -10.52 0.54 13.72
N SER A 97 -10.21 0.62 12.42
CA SER A 97 -11.02 1.26 11.39
C SER A 97 -11.74 0.20 10.55
N TYR A 98 -13.02 -0.04 10.87
CA TYR A 98 -13.84 -0.95 10.06
C TYR A 98 -14.03 -0.45 8.63
N ALA A 99 -14.06 0.86 8.42
CA ALA A 99 -14.21 1.44 7.09
C ALA A 99 -12.96 1.24 6.21
N TYR A 100 -11.76 1.25 6.80
CA TYR A 100 -10.54 0.88 6.10
C TYR A 100 -10.53 -0.61 5.72
N ILE A 101 -10.92 -1.49 6.65
CA ILE A 101 -11.02 -2.94 6.40
C ILE A 101 -12.04 -3.21 5.28
N ASP A 102 -13.20 -2.55 5.30
CA ASP A 102 -14.23 -2.65 4.27
C ASP A 102 -13.71 -2.19 2.90
N MET A 103 -12.98 -1.08 2.84
CA MET A 103 -12.32 -0.59 1.62
C MET A 103 -11.33 -1.62 1.05
N LEU A 104 -10.57 -2.32 1.90
CA LEU A 104 -9.64 -3.37 1.46
C LEU A 104 -10.35 -4.66 1.06
N GLY A 105 -11.55 -4.92 1.58
CA GLY A 105 -12.24 -6.20 1.44
C GLY A 105 -11.55 -7.37 2.14
N SER A 106 -10.61 -7.11 3.07
CA SER A 106 -9.88 -8.15 3.79
C SER A 106 -9.26 -7.65 5.10
N GLU A 107 -9.06 -8.57 6.05
CA GLU A 107 -8.30 -8.35 7.28
C GLU A 107 -7.25 -9.47 7.43
N PHE A 108 -6.06 -9.11 7.91
CA PHE A 108 -5.03 -10.10 8.20
C PHE A 108 -5.45 -11.09 9.30
N LEU A 109 -5.39 -12.39 8.98
CA LEU A 109 -5.66 -13.47 9.94
C LEU A 109 -4.38 -14.01 10.56
N THR A 110 -3.47 -14.54 9.73
CA THR A 110 -2.22 -15.17 10.16
C THR A 110 -1.29 -15.41 8.96
N HIS A 111 -0.06 -15.86 9.21
CA HIS A 111 0.86 -16.37 8.21
C HIS A 111 1.66 -17.57 8.76
N SER A 112 2.14 -18.43 7.88
CA SER A 112 3.11 -19.48 8.23
C SER A 112 4.51 -18.90 8.45
N PRO A 113 5.47 -19.66 9.00
CA PRO A 113 6.89 -19.27 8.99
C PRO A 113 7.40 -18.99 7.56
N PHE A 114 8.56 -18.32 7.47
CA PHE A 114 9.25 -18.12 6.19
C PHE A 114 9.56 -19.46 5.53
N HIS A 115 9.14 -19.61 4.27
CA HIS A 115 9.37 -20.80 3.46
C HIS A 115 9.24 -20.46 1.97
N ASP A 116 9.78 -21.31 1.12
CA ASP A 116 9.62 -21.24 -0.33
C ASP A 116 8.18 -21.54 -0.73
N PHE A 117 7.63 -20.80 -1.68
CA PHE A 117 6.30 -21.07 -2.23
C PHE A 117 6.23 -20.78 -3.73
N THR A 118 5.23 -21.36 -4.38
CA THR A 118 4.92 -21.08 -5.78
C THR A 118 3.75 -20.13 -5.86
N VAL A 119 3.90 -19.07 -6.65
CA VAL A 119 2.81 -18.15 -7.01
C VAL A 119 2.26 -18.59 -8.35
N SER A 120 0.99 -19.00 -8.35
CA SER A 120 0.24 -19.38 -9.54
C SER A 120 -0.67 -18.24 -9.99
N ILE A 121 -0.53 -17.82 -11.24
CA ILE A 121 -1.32 -16.75 -11.84
C ILE A 121 -2.66 -17.34 -12.33
N VAL A 122 -3.71 -17.07 -11.57
CA VAL A 122 -5.06 -17.61 -11.82
C VAL A 122 -5.78 -16.94 -12.99
N ASN A 123 -5.62 -15.62 -13.16
CA ASN A 123 -6.14 -14.88 -14.30
C ASN A 123 -4.97 -14.41 -15.15
N LYS A 124 -4.76 -15.04 -16.31
CA LYS A 124 -3.64 -14.73 -17.23
C LYS A 124 -3.96 -13.63 -18.24
N GLU A 125 -5.21 -13.17 -18.29
CA GLU A 125 -5.67 -12.14 -19.22
C GLU A 125 -5.70 -10.75 -18.58
N HIS A 126 -5.71 -10.67 -17.25
CA HIS A 126 -5.72 -9.40 -16.55
C HIS A 126 -4.48 -8.56 -16.86
N TYR A 127 -4.67 -7.25 -17.04
CA TYR A 127 -3.62 -6.32 -17.49
C TYR A 127 -2.33 -6.38 -16.64
N ILE A 128 -2.48 -6.58 -15.32
CA ILE A 128 -1.36 -6.70 -14.37
C ILE A 128 -0.60 -8.00 -14.55
N THR A 129 -1.28 -9.11 -14.84
CA THR A 129 -0.72 -10.46 -14.75
C THR A 129 -0.42 -11.09 -16.12
N THR A 130 -0.89 -10.50 -17.21
CA THR A 130 -0.68 -11.05 -18.58
C THR A 130 0.80 -11.16 -18.99
N ARG A 131 1.69 -10.42 -18.32
CA ARG A 131 3.15 -10.46 -18.55
C ARG A 131 3.91 -11.20 -17.45
N VAL A 132 3.21 -11.84 -16.52
CA VAL A 132 3.79 -12.50 -15.35
C VAL A 132 3.48 -13.99 -15.46
N PRO A 133 4.50 -14.86 -15.66
CA PRO A 133 4.30 -16.29 -15.56
C PRO A 133 4.18 -16.72 -14.09
N ASP A 134 3.76 -17.97 -13.87
CA ASP A 134 3.90 -18.59 -12.54
C ASP A 134 5.38 -18.58 -12.13
N PHE A 135 5.65 -18.30 -10.85
CA PHE A 135 7.02 -18.17 -10.35
C PHE A 135 7.19 -18.75 -8.96
N LYS A 136 8.44 -19.05 -8.60
CA LYS A 136 8.81 -19.52 -7.26
C LYS A 136 9.47 -18.40 -6.48
N VAL A 137 9.03 -18.21 -5.25
CA VAL A 137 9.71 -17.42 -4.24
C VAL A 137 10.59 -18.38 -3.45
N LYS A 138 11.87 -18.03 -3.34
CA LYS A 138 12.94 -18.76 -2.64
C LYS A 138 13.67 -17.81 -1.72
#